data_AF-A0A967GSE7-F1
#
_entry.id   AF-A0A967GSE7-F1
#
_cell.length_a   1.000
_cell.length_b   1.000
_cell.length_c   1.000
_cell.angle_alpha   90.00
_cell.angle_beta   90.00
_cell.angle_gamma   90.00
#
_symmetry.space_group_name_H-M   'P 1'
#
loop_
_entity.id
_entity.type
_entity.pdbx_description
1 polymer ?
#
loop_
_entity_poly.entity_id
_entity_poly.type
_entity_poly.pdbx_seq_one_letter_code
_entity_poly.pdbx_strand_id
1 'polypeptide(L)'
;NDIPLLQNAHFVVIVLISAGPLVLDIPRQIKTGLQSGRQVPHWPPYYPVALNTRLAELTRDQDAGHPYNEIIVSDQPWAVAWYADRRSIWLPKRLEDFRAFEDLAREQGSPVVGILVTPYSHSTKPLFSVYREYSEFAPLILDGWATETIKARKPGILTDESPKIKAILARYAHPIRFVNNWMIYWSSQPAYSPR
;
A
#
# COMPACT_ATOMS: atom_id res chain seq x y z
N ASN A 1 18.86 0.91 54.10
CA ASN A 1 19.00 1.97 53.08
C ASN A 1 18.76 1.35 51.73
N ASP A 2 17.49 1.13 51.39
CA ASP A 2 17.10 0.72 50.04
C ASP A 2 17.06 1.98 49.19
N ILE A 3 18.00 2.12 48.27
CA ILE A 3 18.02 3.23 47.32
C ILE A 3 17.03 2.85 46.21
N PRO A 4 15.81 3.41 46.16
CA PRO A 4 14.74 2.96 45.25
C PRO A 4 15.12 3.14 43.78
N LEU A 5 16.09 4.02 43.51
CA LEU A 5 16.63 4.32 42.18
C LEU A 5 17.28 3.10 41.50
N LEU A 6 17.88 2.19 42.27
CA LEU A 6 18.62 1.03 41.74
C LEU A 6 17.71 -0.14 41.36
N GLN A 7 16.51 -0.23 41.95
CA GLN A 7 15.58 -1.33 41.70
C GLN A 7 15.09 -1.33 40.24
N ASN A 8 14.97 -0.15 39.62
CA ASN A 8 14.50 0.02 38.25
C ASN A 8 15.61 0.44 37.26
N ALA A 9 16.88 0.42 37.67
CA ALA A 9 18.00 0.84 36.83
C ALA A 9 18.07 0.03 35.51
N HIS A 10 17.68 -1.24 35.56
CA HIS A 10 17.61 -2.11 34.39
C HIS A 10 16.62 -1.62 33.33
N PHE A 11 15.46 -1.05 33.72
CA PHE A 11 14.53 -0.45 32.76
C PHE A 11 15.11 0.77 32.05
N VAL A 12 15.84 1.62 32.78
CA VAL A 12 16.50 2.79 32.20
C VAL A 12 17.55 2.36 31.18
N VAL A 13 18.35 1.34 31.50
CA VAL A 13 19.35 0.78 30.57
C VAL A 13 18.67 0.19 29.33
N ILE A 14 17.57 -0.56 29.50
CA ILE A 14 16.80 -1.12 28.37
C ILE A 14 16.26 -0.01 27.47
N VAL A 15 15.69 1.05 28.04
CA VAL A 15 15.18 2.21 27.29
C VAL A 15 16.32 2.90 26.53
N LEU A 16 17.47 3.12 27.18
CA LEU A 16 18.62 3.77 26.54
C LEU A 16 19.24 2.92 25.41
N ILE A 17 19.33 1.61 25.58
CA ILE A 17 19.81 0.70 24.53
C ILE A 17 18.83 0.66 23.35
N SER A 18 17.52 0.63 23.64
CA SER A 18 16.47 0.54 22.61
C SER A 18 16.28 1.86 21.84
N ALA A 19 16.34 2.99 22.54
CA ALA A 19 16.19 4.33 21.95
C ALA A 19 17.52 4.91 21.43
N GLY A 20 18.66 4.40 21.88
CA GLY A 20 20.00 4.89 21.54
C GLY A 20 20.23 5.04 20.03
N PRO A 21 19.97 4.01 19.21
CA PRO A 21 20.11 4.11 17.75
C PRO A 21 19.26 5.24 17.14
N LEU A 22 18.04 5.44 17.64
CA LEU A 22 17.15 6.51 17.16
C LEU A 22 17.68 7.90 17.55
N VAL A 23 18.06 8.08 18.82
CA VAL A 23 18.57 9.37 19.34
C VAL A 23 19.81 9.82 18.58
N LEU A 24 20.68 8.89 18.20
CA LEU A 24 21.90 9.17 17.45
C LEU A 24 21.62 9.49 15.97
N ASP A 25 20.53 8.97 15.37
CA ASP A 25 20.21 9.18 13.96
C ASP A 25 19.33 10.41 13.69
N ILE A 26 18.58 10.91 14.69
CA ILE A 26 17.72 12.10 14.59
C ILE A 26 18.43 13.32 13.97
N PRO A 27 19.64 13.74 14.41
CA PRO A 27 20.29 14.93 13.86
C PRO A 27 20.59 14.79 12.37
N ARG A 28 20.96 13.57 11.93
CA ARG A 28 21.23 13.28 10.52
C ARG A 28 19.95 13.36 9.71
N GLN A 29 18.87 12.73 10.18
CA GLN A 29 17.57 12.74 9.53
C GLN A 29 16.99 14.16 9.38
N ILE A 30 17.09 14.98 10.44
CA ILE A 30 16.63 16.39 10.41
C ILE A 30 17.43 17.19 9.37
N LYS A 31 18.76 17.07 9.37
CA LYS A 31 19.62 17.77 8.41
C LYS A 31 19.28 17.38 6.97
N THR A 32 19.13 16.08 6.70
CA THR A 32 18.74 15.59 5.37
C THR A 32 17.36 16.12 4.96
N GLY A 33 16.37 16.08 5.85
CA GLY A 33 15.02 16.58 5.57
C GLY A 33 14.96 18.07 5.29
N LEU A 34 15.72 18.89 6.03
CA LEU A 34 15.82 20.34 5.82
C LEU A 34 16.55 20.69 4.52
N GLN A 35 17.58 19.94 4.14
CA GLN A 35 18.37 20.21 2.93
C GLN A 35 17.68 19.79 1.63
N SER A 36 16.94 18.67 1.63
CA SER A 36 16.31 18.15 0.41
C SER A 36 14.90 18.71 0.16
N GLY A 37 14.26 19.32 1.17
CA GLY A 37 12.83 19.70 1.13
C GLY A 37 11.89 18.52 0.90
N ARG A 38 12.42 17.28 0.92
CA ARG A 38 11.76 16.03 0.57
C ARG A 38 12.36 14.92 1.42
N GLN A 39 11.60 14.42 2.38
CA GLN A 39 11.98 13.20 3.07
C GLN A 39 12.02 12.07 2.05
N VAL A 40 13.22 11.55 1.74
CA VAL A 40 13.37 10.33 0.95
C VAL A 40 12.71 9.23 1.77
N PRO A 41 11.68 8.54 1.24
CA PRO A 41 11.03 7.46 1.98
C PRO A 41 12.11 6.46 2.41
N HIS A 42 12.21 6.20 3.71
CA HIS A 42 13.10 5.14 4.19
C HIS A 42 12.47 3.81 3.80
N TRP A 43 12.88 3.32 2.65
CA TRP A 43 12.62 1.96 2.20
C TRP A 43 13.27 0.97 3.19
N PRO A 44 12.64 -0.15 3.65
CA PRO A 44 11.38 -0.83 3.27
C PRO A 44 10.16 -0.47 4.17
N PRO A 45 8.84 -0.54 3.82
CA PRO A 45 8.06 -0.40 2.60
C PRO A 45 6.77 0.46 2.71
N TYR A 46 6.65 1.38 3.69
CA TYR A 46 5.43 2.16 3.86
C TYR A 46 5.62 3.53 3.25
N TYR A 47 4.65 4.00 2.46
CA TYR A 47 4.53 5.42 2.16
C TYR A 47 3.31 5.94 2.94
N PRO A 48 3.47 6.23 4.25
CA PRO A 48 2.34 6.49 5.14
C PRO A 48 1.51 7.65 4.62
N VAL A 49 2.13 8.70 4.08
CA VAL A 49 1.45 9.87 3.53
C VAL A 49 0.43 9.50 2.47
N ALA A 50 0.74 8.61 1.51
CA ALA A 50 -0.26 8.21 0.51
C ALA A 50 -1.39 7.37 1.10
N LEU A 51 -1.08 6.53 2.10
CA LEU A 51 -2.06 5.63 2.70
C LEU A 51 -3.00 6.38 3.65
N ASN A 52 -2.46 7.19 4.54
CA ASN A 52 -3.18 7.86 5.63
C ASN A 52 -3.98 9.08 5.18
N THR A 53 -3.58 9.76 4.10
CA THR A 53 -4.34 10.86 3.52
C THR A 53 -5.11 10.36 2.32
N ARG A 54 -4.43 10.01 1.23
CA ARG A 54 -5.09 9.80 -0.07
C ARG A 54 -5.97 8.56 -0.09
N LEU A 55 -5.43 7.39 0.28
CA LEU A 55 -6.24 6.15 0.25
C LEU A 55 -7.37 6.21 1.27
N ALA A 56 -7.08 6.68 2.49
CA ALA A 56 -8.08 6.87 3.52
C ALA A 56 -9.19 7.83 3.08
N GLU A 57 -8.89 8.96 2.44
CA GLU A 57 -9.87 9.93 1.94
C GLU A 57 -10.71 9.35 0.78
N LEU A 58 -10.08 8.68 -0.18
CA LEU A 58 -10.76 8.10 -1.34
C LEU A 58 -11.75 6.99 -1.00
N THR A 59 -11.53 6.32 0.13
CA THR A 59 -12.36 5.22 0.62
C THR A 59 -13.12 5.63 1.87
N ARG A 60 -13.16 6.93 2.19
CA ARG A 60 -13.97 7.47 3.29
C ARG A 60 -15.34 7.74 2.72
N ASP A 61 -16.19 6.73 2.84
CA ASP A 61 -17.56 6.82 2.38
C ASP A 61 -18.27 8.02 3.06
N GLN A 62 -18.79 8.93 2.26
CA GLN A 62 -19.64 10.04 2.73
C GLN A 62 -21.13 9.64 2.69
N ASP A 63 -21.49 8.56 1.99
CA ASP A 63 -22.88 8.19 1.67
C ASP A 63 -23.31 6.78 2.13
N ALA A 64 -22.39 5.85 2.46
CA ALA A 64 -22.77 4.59 3.10
C ALA A 64 -22.78 4.70 4.62
N GLY A 65 -23.90 4.33 5.23
CA GLY A 65 -24.09 4.26 6.69
C GLY A 65 -23.14 3.34 7.47
N HIS A 66 -22.10 2.76 6.84
CA HIS A 66 -21.01 2.03 7.49
C HIS A 66 -19.68 2.14 6.69
N PRO A 67 -18.86 3.18 6.91
CA PRO A 67 -17.61 3.44 6.16
C PRO A 67 -16.50 2.39 6.37
N TYR A 68 -16.74 1.36 7.19
CA TYR A 68 -15.79 0.31 7.54
C TYR A 68 -16.09 -1.03 6.86
N ASN A 69 -17.17 -1.12 6.07
CA ASN A 69 -17.58 -2.39 5.47
C ASN A 69 -17.04 -2.63 4.06
N GLU A 70 -16.04 -1.89 3.62
CA GLU A 70 -15.39 -2.13 2.32
C GLU A 70 -14.05 -2.86 2.50
N ILE A 71 -13.60 -3.57 1.45
CA ILE A 71 -12.32 -4.30 1.45
C ILE A 71 -11.40 -3.76 0.36
N ILE A 72 -10.15 -3.53 0.72
CA ILE A 72 -9.06 -3.21 -0.22
C ILE A 72 -8.14 -4.41 -0.34
N VAL A 73 -7.95 -4.92 -1.55
CA VAL A 73 -6.97 -5.97 -1.81
C VAL A 73 -5.62 -5.34 -2.11
N SER A 74 -4.53 -5.83 -1.52
CA SER A 74 -3.21 -5.26 -1.74
C SER A 74 -2.08 -6.29 -1.70
N ASP A 75 -0.97 -5.99 -2.36
CA ASP A 75 0.31 -6.68 -2.16
C ASP A 75 0.97 -6.34 -0.80
N GLN A 76 0.41 -5.38 -0.06
CA GLN A 76 0.89 -4.95 1.26
C GLN A 76 -0.28 -4.66 2.23
N PRO A 77 -1.13 -5.66 2.55
CA PRO A 77 -2.38 -5.42 3.27
C PRO A 77 -2.20 -4.88 4.69
N TRP A 78 -1.10 -5.24 5.37
CA TRP A 78 -0.80 -4.73 6.71
C TRP A 78 -0.55 -3.22 6.70
N ALA A 79 0.02 -2.67 5.62
CA ALA A 79 0.21 -1.23 5.50
C ALA A 79 -1.12 -0.50 5.37
N VAL A 80 -2.01 -1.04 4.53
CA VAL A 80 -3.35 -0.48 4.32
C VAL A 80 -4.13 -0.50 5.63
N ALA A 81 -4.13 -1.63 6.35
CA ALA A 81 -4.81 -1.75 7.63
C ALA A 81 -4.29 -0.75 8.67
N TRP A 82 -2.96 -0.62 8.81
CA TRP A 82 -2.36 0.25 9.83
C TRP A 82 -2.44 1.74 9.51
N TYR A 83 -2.22 2.12 8.24
CA TYR A 83 -2.08 3.53 7.88
C TYR A 83 -3.35 4.13 7.27
N ALA A 84 -4.17 3.34 6.56
CA ALA A 84 -5.40 3.84 5.95
C ALA A 84 -6.65 3.55 6.80
N ASP A 85 -6.54 2.77 7.88
CA ASP A 85 -7.68 2.32 8.70
C ASP A 85 -8.77 1.65 7.83
N ARG A 86 -8.35 0.71 6.98
CA ARG A 86 -9.24 -0.05 6.08
C ARG A 86 -9.03 -1.54 6.20
N ARG A 87 -10.11 -2.31 6.07
CA ARG A 87 -10.02 -3.76 5.98
C ARG A 87 -9.28 -4.10 4.70
N SER A 88 -8.21 -4.87 4.85
CA SER A 88 -7.38 -5.23 3.72
C SER A 88 -6.99 -6.69 3.75
N ILE A 89 -6.98 -7.28 2.57
CA ILE A 89 -6.62 -8.68 2.35
C ILE A 89 -5.48 -8.74 1.34
N TRP A 90 -4.58 -9.70 1.54
CA TRP A 90 -3.48 -9.91 0.62
C TRP A 90 -4.02 -10.32 -0.75
N LEU A 91 -3.45 -9.77 -1.82
CA LEU A 91 -3.68 -10.21 -3.18
C LEU A 91 -3.56 -11.75 -3.30
N PRO A 92 -4.62 -12.45 -3.71
CA PRO A 92 -4.58 -13.90 -3.91
C PRO A 92 -3.56 -14.29 -4.98
N LYS A 93 -3.09 -15.54 -4.94
CA LYS A 93 -2.11 -16.05 -5.92
C LYS A 93 -2.72 -16.39 -7.28
N ARG A 94 -4.02 -16.71 -7.30
CA ARG A 94 -4.77 -17.10 -8.50
C ARG A 94 -5.96 -16.19 -8.71
N LEU A 95 -6.31 -15.95 -9.96
CA LEU A 95 -7.44 -15.08 -10.34
C LEU A 95 -8.78 -15.71 -9.97
N GLU A 96 -8.88 -17.03 -9.99
CA GLU A 96 -10.07 -17.77 -9.55
C GLU A 96 -10.34 -17.58 -8.06
N ASP A 97 -9.30 -17.62 -7.22
CA ASP A 97 -9.42 -17.37 -5.78
C ASP A 97 -9.87 -15.94 -5.51
N PHE A 98 -9.35 -14.98 -6.27
CA PHE A 98 -9.79 -13.58 -6.18
C PHE A 98 -11.26 -13.42 -6.54
N ARG A 99 -11.74 -14.06 -7.61
CA ARG A 99 -13.16 -13.99 -8.01
C ARG A 99 -14.08 -14.63 -6.97
N ALA A 100 -13.73 -15.83 -6.50
CA ALA A 100 -14.49 -16.52 -5.46
C ALA A 100 -14.55 -15.69 -4.17
N PHE A 101 -13.42 -15.08 -3.78
CA PHE A 101 -13.37 -14.17 -2.66
C PHE A 101 -14.22 -12.91 -2.89
N GLU A 102 -14.15 -12.30 -4.07
CA GLU A 102 -14.92 -11.10 -4.42
C GLU A 102 -16.44 -11.36 -4.35
N ASP A 103 -16.89 -12.51 -4.84
CA ASP A 103 -18.30 -12.92 -4.78
C ASP A 103 -18.75 -13.17 -3.34
N LEU A 104 -17.96 -13.91 -2.55
CA LEU A 104 -18.24 -14.12 -1.13
C LEU A 104 -18.29 -12.80 -0.34
N ALA A 105 -17.34 -11.91 -0.59
CA ALA A 105 -17.25 -10.61 0.06
C ALA A 105 -18.50 -9.76 -0.24
N ARG A 106 -18.97 -9.79 -1.49
CA ARG A 106 -20.21 -9.13 -1.91
C ARG A 106 -21.45 -9.73 -1.22
N GLU A 107 -21.56 -11.06 -1.16
CA GLU A 107 -22.66 -11.75 -0.48
C GLU A 107 -22.73 -11.43 1.02
N GLN A 108 -21.57 -11.22 1.66
CA GLN A 108 -21.46 -10.83 3.07
C GLN A 108 -21.61 -9.31 3.30
N GLY A 109 -22.02 -8.56 2.28
CA GLY A 109 -22.20 -7.10 2.35
C GLY A 109 -20.89 -6.32 2.49
N SER A 110 -19.74 -6.96 2.27
CA SER A 110 -18.40 -6.42 2.46
C SER A 110 -17.62 -6.30 1.14
N PRO A 111 -18.09 -5.51 0.15
CA PRO A 111 -17.55 -5.55 -1.20
C PRO A 111 -16.08 -5.14 -1.29
N VAL A 112 -15.37 -5.71 -2.27
CA VAL A 112 -14.02 -5.27 -2.65
C VAL A 112 -14.13 -4.03 -3.51
N VAL A 113 -13.57 -2.91 -3.05
CA VAL A 113 -13.71 -1.60 -3.70
C VAL A 113 -12.49 -1.15 -4.49
N GLY A 114 -11.37 -1.83 -4.31
CA GLY A 114 -10.19 -1.58 -5.13
C GLY A 114 -9.01 -2.48 -4.82
N ILE A 115 -8.00 -2.36 -5.69
CA ILE A 115 -6.75 -3.10 -5.61
C ILE A 115 -5.60 -2.10 -5.53
N LEU A 116 -4.82 -2.16 -4.45
CA LEU A 116 -3.61 -1.35 -4.28
C LEU A 116 -2.36 -2.16 -4.59
N VAL A 117 -1.59 -1.71 -5.57
CA VAL A 117 -0.23 -2.19 -5.84
C VAL A 117 0.76 -1.19 -5.30
N THR A 118 1.65 -1.64 -4.42
CA THR A 118 2.71 -0.83 -3.85
C THR A 118 4.08 -1.20 -4.43
N PRO A 119 5.09 -0.33 -4.23
CA PRO A 119 6.46 -0.66 -4.61
C PRO A 119 7.03 -1.92 -3.94
N TYR A 120 6.39 -2.45 -2.88
CA TYR A 120 6.84 -3.63 -2.13
C TYR A 120 7.00 -4.85 -3.02
N SER A 121 6.08 -5.03 -3.95
CA SER A 121 6.04 -6.18 -4.84
C SER A 121 7.04 -6.12 -5.99
N HIS A 122 7.49 -4.92 -6.41
CA HIS A 122 8.20 -4.77 -7.68
C HIS A 122 9.48 -3.91 -7.68
N SER A 123 9.77 -3.13 -6.63
CA SER A 123 10.92 -2.19 -6.67
C SER A 123 12.21 -2.74 -6.08
N THR A 124 12.14 -3.80 -5.27
CA THR A 124 13.33 -4.42 -4.65
C THR A 124 13.56 -5.86 -5.11
N LYS A 125 12.66 -6.40 -5.93
CA LYS A 125 12.67 -7.79 -6.38
C LYS A 125 13.09 -7.88 -7.87
N PRO A 126 13.93 -8.86 -8.24
CA PRO A 126 14.16 -9.17 -9.66
C PRO A 126 12.85 -9.53 -10.36
N LEU A 127 12.73 -9.17 -11.65
CA LEU A 127 11.54 -9.41 -12.47
C LEU A 127 11.04 -10.87 -12.40
N PHE A 128 11.95 -11.82 -12.47
CA PHE A 128 11.63 -13.25 -12.38
C PHE A 128 11.01 -13.64 -11.03
N SER A 129 11.46 -13.03 -9.94
CA SER A 129 10.89 -13.26 -8.60
C SER A 129 9.46 -12.74 -8.51
N VAL A 130 9.19 -11.56 -9.09
CA VAL A 130 7.82 -11.00 -9.19
C VAL A 130 6.90 -11.95 -9.96
N TYR A 131 7.36 -12.45 -11.11
CA TYR A 131 6.62 -13.43 -11.90
C TYR A 131 6.33 -14.70 -11.11
N ARG A 132 7.30 -15.25 -10.38
CA ARG A 132 7.09 -16.47 -9.57
C ARG A 132 6.14 -16.27 -8.41
N GLU A 133 6.17 -15.10 -7.77
CA GLU A 133 5.38 -14.82 -6.57
C GLU A 133 3.92 -14.48 -6.90
N TYR A 134 3.71 -13.65 -7.93
CA TYR A 134 2.39 -13.14 -8.28
C TYR A 134 1.75 -13.85 -9.49
N SER A 135 2.52 -14.62 -10.26
CA SER A 135 2.04 -15.48 -11.35
C SER A 135 0.99 -14.81 -12.25
N GLU A 136 -0.28 -15.15 -12.11
CA GLU A 136 -1.37 -14.59 -12.91
C GLU A 136 -1.57 -13.07 -12.72
N PHE A 137 -1.21 -12.54 -11.55
CA PHE A 137 -1.23 -11.11 -11.23
C PHE A 137 0.06 -10.37 -11.62
N ALA A 138 1.09 -11.07 -12.13
CA ALA A 138 2.34 -10.41 -12.52
C ALA A 138 2.16 -9.22 -13.49
N PRO A 139 1.26 -9.28 -14.50
CA PRO A 139 1.00 -8.12 -15.36
C PRO A 139 0.50 -6.89 -14.58
N LEU A 140 -0.35 -7.09 -13.56
CA LEU A 140 -0.85 -6.02 -12.69
C LEU A 140 0.28 -5.42 -11.84
N ILE A 141 1.11 -6.27 -11.25
CA ILE A 141 2.21 -5.84 -10.38
C ILE A 141 3.29 -5.08 -11.15
N LEU A 142 3.56 -5.48 -12.39
CA LEU A 142 4.62 -4.91 -13.22
C LEU A 142 4.16 -3.70 -14.05
N ASP A 143 2.84 -3.47 -14.15
CA ASP A 143 2.24 -2.42 -14.99
C ASP A 143 2.79 -1.03 -14.69
N GLY A 144 3.01 -0.74 -13.41
CA GLY A 144 3.55 0.53 -12.94
C GLY A 144 4.94 0.84 -13.50
N TRP A 145 5.84 -0.13 -13.44
CA TRP A 145 7.18 0.00 -14.02
C TRP A 145 7.14 0.05 -15.55
N ALA A 146 6.27 -0.72 -16.19
CA ALA A 146 6.13 -0.68 -17.64
C ALA A 146 5.66 0.71 -18.11
N THR A 147 4.66 1.27 -17.43
CA THR A 147 4.12 2.61 -17.67
C THR A 147 5.18 3.68 -17.46
N GLU A 148 5.98 3.59 -16.40
CA GLU A 148 7.09 4.50 -16.14
C GLU A 148 8.16 4.43 -17.23
N THR A 149 8.54 3.21 -17.64
CA THR A 149 9.61 2.96 -18.62
C THR A 149 9.29 3.58 -19.98
N ILE A 150 8.05 3.43 -20.45
CA ILE A 150 7.63 3.98 -21.74
C ILE A 150 7.07 5.40 -21.65
N LYS A 151 7.07 6.00 -20.44
CA LYS A 151 6.50 7.32 -20.15
C LYS A 151 5.03 7.45 -20.59
N ALA A 152 4.26 6.38 -20.40
CA ALA A 152 2.85 6.38 -20.75
C ALA A 152 2.03 7.32 -19.86
N ARG A 153 1.02 7.97 -20.44
CA ARG A 153 0.16 8.93 -19.74
C ARG A 153 -0.74 8.28 -18.69
N LYS A 154 -1.12 7.02 -18.89
CA LYS A 154 -2.04 6.26 -18.03
C LYS A 154 -1.46 4.87 -17.74
N PRO A 155 -1.65 4.33 -16.51
CA PRO A 155 -1.49 2.91 -16.24
C PRO A 155 -2.40 2.08 -17.14
N GLY A 156 -2.03 0.83 -17.41
CA GLY A 156 -2.75 -0.02 -18.37
C GLY A 156 -1.87 -0.86 -19.29
N ILE A 157 -0.56 -0.59 -19.38
CA ILE A 157 0.29 -1.12 -20.46
C ILE A 157 0.37 -2.65 -20.50
N LEU A 158 0.59 -3.29 -19.35
CA LEU A 158 0.66 -4.75 -19.27
C LEU A 158 -0.69 -5.35 -18.93
N THR A 159 -1.50 -4.60 -18.18
CA THR A 159 -2.82 -5.04 -17.75
C THR A 159 -3.82 -5.13 -18.90
N ASP A 160 -3.76 -4.22 -19.88
CA ASP A 160 -4.62 -4.25 -21.06
C ASP A 160 -4.27 -5.36 -22.05
N GLU A 161 -2.99 -5.76 -22.09
CA GLU A 161 -2.48 -6.87 -22.91
C GLU A 161 -2.77 -8.25 -22.29
N SER A 162 -3.15 -8.30 -21.01
CA SER A 162 -3.53 -9.53 -20.32
C SER A 162 -5.06 -9.65 -20.25
N PRO A 163 -5.70 -10.51 -21.07
CA PRO A 163 -7.17 -10.60 -21.11
C PRO A 163 -7.78 -10.94 -19.75
N LYS A 164 -7.11 -11.80 -18.97
CA LYS A 164 -7.61 -12.23 -17.65
C LYS A 164 -7.57 -11.09 -16.63
N ILE A 165 -6.50 -10.29 -16.61
CA ILE A 165 -6.34 -9.17 -15.69
C ILE A 165 -7.22 -8.01 -16.10
N LYS A 166 -7.29 -7.69 -17.40
CA LYS A 166 -8.22 -6.71 -17.95
C LYS A 166 -9.66 -6.98 -17.54
N ALA A 167 -10.09 -8.25 -17.58
CA ALA A 167 -11.44 -8.64 -17.15
C ALA A 167 -11.69 -8.42 -15.65
N ILE A 168 -10.65 -8.45 -14.80
CA ILE A 168 -10.77 -8.08 -13.38
C ILE A 168 -10.82 -6.56 -13.24
N LEU A 169 -9.87 -5.85 -13.86
CA LEU A 169 -9.74 -4.40 -13.76
C LEU A 169 -10.88 -3.63 -14.44
N ALA A 170 -11.69 -4.28 -15.28
CA ALA A 170 -12.94 -3.70 -15.78
C ALA A 170 -13.87 -3.24 -14.63
N ARG A 171 -13.81 -3.87 -13.45
CA ARG A 171 -14.53 -3.46 -12.24
C ARG A 171 -13.81 -2.39 -11.42
N TYR A 172 -12.53 -2.18 -11.71
CA TYR A 172 -11.63 -1.25 -11.02
C TYR A 172 -10.98 -0.28 -12.01
N ALA A 173 -11.81 0.27 -12.90
CA ALA A 173 -11.37 0.97 -14.11
C ALA A 173 -10.76 2.36 -13.86
N HIS A 174 -10.65 2.78 -12.61
CA HIS A 174 -10.16 4.10 -12.22
C HIS A 174 -8.79 3.99 -11.51
N PRO A 175 -7.67 3.92 -12.27
CA PRO A 175 -6.34 3.90 -11.66
C PRO A 175 -5.98 5.29 -11.10
N ILE A 176 -5.63 5.32 -9.81
CA ILE A 176 -5.23 6.50 -9.07
C ILE A 176 -3.76 6.34 -8.68
N ARG A 177 -2.93 7.30 -9.10
CA ARG A 177 -1.49 7.33 -8.82
C ARG A 177 -1.21 8.02 -7.50
N PHE A 178 -0.63 7.29 -6.56
CA PHE A 178 -0.21 7.83 -5.28
C PHE A 178 1.23 8.33 -5.30
N VAL A 179 2.13 7.56 -5.94
CA VAL A 179 3.55 7.91 -6.10
C VAL A 179 3.95 7.57 -7.53
N ASN A 180 3.87 8.55 -8.44
CA ASN A 180 4.09 8.34 -9.87
C ASN A 180 3.38 7.07 -10.36
N ASN A 181 4.05 6.21 -11.13
CA ASN A 181 3.54 4.88 -11.48
C ASN A 181 4.05 3.77 -10.55
N TRP A 182 4.67 4.10 -9.42
CA TRP A 182 5.22 3.11 -8.48
C TRP A 182 4.20 2.65 -7.44
N MET A 183 3.17 3.45 -7.18
CA MET A 183 2.08 3.09 -6.27
C MET A 183 0.76 3.48 -6.91
N ILE A 184 -0.04 2.46 -7.26
CA ILE A 184 -1.26 2.62 -8.04
C ILE A 184 -2.40 1.93 -7.32
N TYR A 185 -3.48 2.68 -7.10
CA TYR A 185 -4.74 2.17 -6.58
C TYR A 185 -5.75 2.06 -7.71
N TRP A 186 -6.17 0.85 -8.05
CA TRP A 186 -7.21 0.56 -9.03
C TRP A 186 -8.56 0.59 -8.32
N SER A 187 -9.30 1.67 -8.50
CA SER A 187 -10.55 1.93 -7.78
C SER A 187 -11.77 1.53 -8.60
N SER A 188 -12.80 1.01 -7.91
CA SER A 188 -14.14 0.78 -8.48
C SER A 188 -14.92 2.07 -8.72
N GLN A 189 -14.57 3.12 -7.98
CA GLN A 189 -15.17 4.45 -8.10
C GLN A 189 -14.16 5.46 -8.64
N PRO A 190 -14.59 6.49 -9.39
CA PRO A 190 -13.72 7.58 -9.78
C PRO A 190 -13.21 8.32 -8.54
N ALA A 191 -12.00 8.89 -8.63
CA ALA A 191 -11.49 9.73 -7.56
C ALA A 191 -12.45 10.90 -7.30
N TYR A 192 -12.87 11.08 -6.05
CA TYR A 192 -13.68 12.23 -5.66
C TYR A 192 -12.91 13.52 -5.98
N SER A 193 -13.48 14.36 -6.85
CA SER A 193 -12.98 15.71 -7.10
C SER A 193 -13.79 16.65 -6.22
N PRO A 194 -13.25 17.18 -5.12
CA PRO A 194 -13.93 18.24 -4.40
C PRO A 194 -14.14 19.42 -5.36
N ARG A 195 -15.37 19.91 -5.44
CA ARG A 195 -15.69 21.20 -6.07
C ARG A 195 -15.27 22.33 -5.15
#